data_AF-A0A1Z9H7D7-F1
#
_entry.id   AF-A0A1Z9H7D7-F1
#
_cell.length_a   1.000
_cell.length_b   1.000
_cell.length_c   1.000
_cell.angle_alpha   90.00
_cell.angle_beta   90.00
_cell.angle_gamma   90.00
#
_symmetry.space_group_name_H-M   'P 1'
#
loop_
_entity.id
_entity.type
_entity.pdbx_description
1 polymer ?
#
loop_
_entity_poly.entity_id
_entity_poly.type
_entity_poly.pdbx_seq_one_letter_code
_entity_poly.pdbx_strand_id
1 'polypeptide(L)'
;EITIFGKKNGVVFSPNMSIGVNITFKLLQIAATLFNKNYDIEIIESHHKNKVDAPSGTALEMAKIISSSNTFLSDHNYCFNRVTSSGPRKEGEIGFSVIRGGDIVGEHSVLFAGMGEVIEISHKSNSRDSYAQGALLASEFLCKNPPAFYNMSDVLGFN
;
A
#
# COMPACT_ATOMS: atom_id res chain seq x y z
N GLU A 1 7.25 -20.90 4.92
CA GLU A 1 8.07 -21.12 6.13
C GLU A 1 7.69 -20.19 7.30
N ILE A 2 7.68 -18.87 7.10
CA ILE A 2 7.36 -17.89 8.17
C ILE A 2 5.97 -18.09 8.79
N THR A 3 4.94 -18.39 7.99
CA THR A 3 3.58 -18.65 8.50
C THR A 3 3.52 -19.85 9.45
N ILE A 4 4.31 -20.90 9.19
CA ILE A 4 4.39 -22.08 10.05
C ILE A 4 5.08 -21.72 11.37
N PHE A 5 6.14 -20.91 11.30
CA PHE A 5 6.82 -20.39 12.49
C PHE A 5 5.90 -19.52 13.34
N GLY A 6 5.10 -18.65 12.72
CA GLY A 6 4.13 -17.79 13.39
C GLY A 6 3.10 -18.57 14.22
N LYS A 7 2.60 -19.69 13.70
CA LYS A 7 1.67 -20.57 14.46
C LYS A 7 2.26 -21.15 15.75
N LYS A 8 3.59 -21.19 15.88
CA LYS A 8 4.27 -21.74 17.07
C LYS A 8 4.76 -20.65 18.02
N ASN A 9 5.16 -19.49 17.50
CA ASN A 9 5.89 -18.48 18.28
C ASN A 9 5.24 -17.09 18.31
N GLY A 10 4.21 -16.84 17.50
CA GLY A 10 3.67 -15.50 17.30
C GLY A 10 4.55 -14.67 16.36
N VAL A 11 3.97 -14.21 15.26
CA VAL A 11 4.64 -13.32 14.30
C VAL A 11 3.64 -12.27 13.84
N VAL A 12 4.05 -11.01 13.85
CA VAL A 12 3.39 -9.96 13.05
C VAL A 12 4.24 -9.73 11.82
N PHE A 13 3.65 -9.90 10.63
CA PHE A 13 4.31 -9.64 9.36
C PHE A 13 3.49 -8.63 8.56
N SER A 14 4.14 -7.55 8.13
CA SER A 14 3.50 -6.50 7.34
C SER A 14 4.51 -5.84 6.40
N PRO A 15 4.11 -5.47 5.16
CA PRO A 15 4.96 -4.68 4.27
C PRO A 15 5.26 -3.28 4.83
N ASN A 16 4.49 -2.82 5.82
CA ASN A 16 4.76 -1.57 6.53
C ASN A 16 4.22 -1.61 7.97
N MET A 17 5.05 -1.22 8.94
CA MET A 17 4.63 -1.18 10.36
C MET A 17 3.92 0.13 10.73
N SER A 18 3.96 1.19 9.91
CA SER A 18 3.28 2.45 10.21
C SER A 18 1.77 2.24 10.39
N ILE A 19 1.23 2.75 11.50
CA ILE A 19 -0.22 2.80 11.76
C ILE A 19 -0.93 3.54 10.61
N GLY A 20 -0.38 4.68 10.19
CA GLY A 20 -0.95 5.51 9.14
C GLY A 20 -1.00 4.81 7.78
N VAL A 21 0.04 4.03 7.43
CA VAL A 21 0.04 3.25 6.18
C VAL A 21 -1.03 2.15 6.22
N ASN A 22 -1.18 1.45 7.34
CA ASN A 22 -2.18 0.38 7.45
C ASN A 22 -3.62 0.92 7.47
N ILE A 23 -3.86 2.09 8.07
CA ILE A 23 -5.14 2.78 7.94
C ILE A 23 -5.38 3.19 6.47
N THR A 24 -4.36 3.70 5.80
CA THR A 24 -4.44 4.06 4.37
C THR A 24 -4.80 2.85 3.52
N PHE A 25 -4.19 1.69 3.77
CA PHE A 25 -4.56 0.41 3.14
C PHE A 25 -6.05 0.09 3.32
N LYS A 26 -6.60 0.27 4.52
CA LYS A 26 -8.03 0.04 4.77
C LYS A 26 -8.92 1.04 4.02
N LEU A 27 -8.53 2.30 3.97
CA LEU A 27 -9.24 3.33 3.20
C LEU A 27 -9.23 3.02 1.70
N LEU A 28 -8.09 2.58 1.16
CA LEU A 28 -7.98 2.16 -0.24
C LEU A 28 -8.82 0.93 -0.55
N GLN A 29 -8.85 -0.06 0.34
CA GLN A 29 -9.74 -1.22 0.20
C GLN A 29 -11.20 -0.79 0.07
N ILE A 30 -11.66 0.12 0.94
CA ILE A 30 -13.04 0.63 0.90
C ILE A 30 -13.28 1.47 -0.35
N ALA A 31 -12.37 2.39 -0.68
CA ALA A 31 -12.51 3.24 -1.87
C ALA A 31 -12.58 2.39 -3.15
N ALA A 32 -11.73 1.37 -3.26
CA ALA A 32 -11.67 0.49 -4.43
C ALA A 32 -12.94 -0.33 -4.65
N THR A 33 -13.74 -0.61 -3.62
CA THR A 33 -15.03 -1.32 -3.79
C THR A 33 -16.15 -0.39 -4.26
N LEU A 34 -15.99 0.92 -4.05
CA LEU A 34 -16.99 1.95 -4.39
C LEU A 34 -16.74 2.56 -5.76
N PHE A 35 -15.48 2.73 -6.16
CA PHE A 35 -15.13 3.21 -7.49
C PHE A 35 -15.32 2.11 -8.54
N ASN A 36 -16.02 2.44 -9.63
CA ASN A 36 -16.27 1.54 -10.74
C ASN A 36 -15.26 1.75 -11.89
N LYS A 37 -15.47 1.06 -13.01
CA LYS A 37 -14.62 1.14 -14.21
C LYS A 37 -14.41 2.53 -14.82
N ASN A 38 -15.19 3.54 -14.42
CA ASN A 38 -15.05 4.91 -14.93
C ASN A 38 -13.98 5.73 -14.20
N TYR A 39 -13.28 5.13 -13.23
CA TYR A 39 -12.21 5.77 -12.48
C TYR A 39 -10.87 5.13 -12.83
N ASP A 40 -9.98 5.95 -13.37
CA ASP A 40 -8.60 5.60 -13.62
C ASP A 40 -7.80 5.65 -12.31
N ILE A 41 -6.95 4.65 -12.09
CA ILE A 41 -6.17 4.52 -10.85
C ILE A 41 -4.69 4.73 -11.13
N GLU A 42 -4.07 5.68 -10.42
CA GLU A 42 -2.64 5.94 -10.47
C GLU A 42 -2.04 5.95 -9.06
N ILE A 43 -0.87 5.35 -8.92
CA ILE A 43 -0.09 5.34 -7.68
C ILE A 43 1.17 6.18 -7.90
N ILE A 44 1.33 7.20 -7.08
CA ILE A 44 2.48 8.09 -7.09
C ILE A 44 3.24 7.89 -5.79
N GLU A 45 4.55 7.68 -5.88
CA GLU A 45 5.38 7.55 -4.68
C GLU A 45 6.69 8.32 -4.78
N SER A 46 7.17 8.77 -3.63
CA SER A 46 8.45 9.47 -3.51
C SER A 46 9.28 8.91 -2.36
N HIS A 47 10.57 8.70 -2.61
CA HIS A 47 11.53 8.27 -1.61
C HIS A 47 12.90 8.93 -1.81
N HIS A 48 13.76 8.82 -0.81
CA HIS A 48 15.11 9.33 -0.84
C HIS A 48 15.93 8.76 -2.00
N LYS A 49 16.96 9.51 -2.42
CA LYS A 49 17.83 9.17 -3.57
C LYS A 49 18.52 7.79 -3.47
N ASN A 50 18.72 7.29 -2.25
CA ASN A 50 19.42 6.04 -1.99
C ASN A 50 18.51 4.79 -1.98
N LYS A 51 17.20 4.92 -2.26
CA LYS A 51 16.30 3.77 -2.24
C LYS A 51 16.48 2.93 -3.51
N VAL A 52 16.76 1.63 -3.33
CA VAL A 52 17.16 0.71 -4.40
C VAL A 52 15.97 0.14 -5.16
N ASP A 53 14.94 -0.28 -4.45
CA ASP A 53 13.72 -0.87 -5.03
C ASP A 53 12.80 0.20 -5.62
N ALA A 54 12.16 -0.12 -6.75
CA ALA A 54 11.19 0.72 -7.44
C ALA A 54 10.19 -0.14 -8.25
N PRO A 55 8.87 0.03 -8.07
CA PRO A 55 8.21 0.74 -6.96
C PRO A 55 8.55 0.12 -5.60
N SER A 56 8.25 0.84 -4.53
CA SER A 56 8.38 0.40 -3.15
C SER A 56 7.39 -0.71 -2.81
N GLY A 57 7.74 -1.55 -1.83
CA GLY A 57 6.84 -2.58 -1.32
C GLY A 57 5.48 -2.03 -0.85
N THR A 58 5.44 -0.82 -0.27
CA THR A 58 4.18 -0.17 0.11
C THR A 58 3.32 0.20 -1.10
N ALA A 59 3.91 0.75 -2.18
CA ALA A 59 3.17 1.06 -3.40
C ALA A 59 2.62 -0.21 -4.09
N LEU A 60 3.40 -1.29 -4.11
CA LEU A 60 2.96 -2.57 -4.64
C LEU A 60 1.82 -3.18 -3.82
N GLU A 61 1.86 -3.07 -2.50
CA GLU A 61 0.77 -3.53 -1.63
C GLU A 61 -0.51 -2.70 -1.85
N MET A 62 -0.40 -1.37 -2.01
CA MET A 62 -1.55 -0.53 -2.38
C MET A 62 -2.22 -1.01 -3.65
N ALA A 63 -1.45 -1.27 -4.71
CA ALA A 63 -1.98 -1.77 -5.98
C ALA A 63 -2.68 -3.12 -5.83
N LYS A 64 -2.09 -4.04 -5.06
CA LYS A 64 -2.65 -5.35 -4.79
C LYS A 64 -3.96 -5.27 -4.01
N ILE A 65 -4.04 -4.41 -3.01
CA ILE A 65 -5.28 -4.18 -2.25
C ILE A 65 -6.37 -3.66 -3.18
N ILE A 66 -6.02 -2.69 -4.03
CA ILE A 66 -6.96 -2.09 -4.98
C ILE A 66 -7.44 -3.13 -6.00
N SER A 67 -6.52 -3.87 -6.64
CA SER A 67 -6.88 -4.87 -7.66
C SER A 67 -7.73 -5.99 -7.08
N SER A 68 -7.44 -6.45 -5.85
CA SER A 68 -8.22 -7.51 -5.20
C SER A 68 -9.60 -7.04 -4.69
N SER A 69 -9.78 -5.73 -4.48
CA SER A 69 -11.03 -5.17 -3.93
C SER A 69 -11.96 -4.62 -5.01
N ASN A 70 -11.46 -4.37 -6.21
CA ASN A 70 -12.22 -3.83 -7.33
C ASN A 70 -12.52 -4.92 -8.37
N THR A 71 -13.79 -5.23 -8.59
CA THR A 71 -14.22 -6.31 -9.49
C THR A 71 -13.96 -6.06 -10.98
N PHE A 72 -13.62 -4.83 -11.37
CA PHE A 72 -13.32 -4.45 -12.75
C PHE A 72 -11.83 -4.51 -13.08
N LEU A 73 -10.97 -4.62 -12.06
CA LEU A 73 -9.53 -4.68 -12.25
C LEU A 73 -9.09 -6.13 -12.37
N SER A 74 -8.20 -6.38 -13.33
CA SER A 74 -7.47 -7.63 -13.37
C SER A 74 -6.27 -7.56 -12.44
N ASP A 75 -5.98 -8.70 -11.83
CA ASP A 75 -4.79 -8.84 -11.03
C ASP A 75 -3.54 -8.51 -11.87
N HIS A 76 -2.70 -7.64 -11.32
CA HIS A 76 -1.35 -7.34 -11.84
C HIS A 76 -1.33 -6.63 -13.21
N ASN A 77 -2.41 -5.99 -13.64
CA ASN A 77 -2.41 -5.11 -14.81
C ASN A 77 -1.77 -3.74 -14.49
N TYR A 78 -0.45 -3.72 -14.36
CA TYR A 78 0.31 -2.55 -13.93
C TYR A 78 1.05 -1.87 -15.08
N CYS A 79 0.99 -0.54 -15.12
CA CYS A 79 1.76 0.28 -16.05
C CYS A 79 2.86 1.04 -15.29
N PHE A 80 4.10 0.53 -15.37
CA PHE A 80 5.26 1.14 -14.69
C PHE A 80 5.96 2.24 -15.49
N ASN A 81 5.67 2.35 -16.80
CA ASN A 81 6.30 3.33 -17.65
C ASN A 81 5.40 3.72 -18.81
N ARG A 82 4.92 4.97 -18.80
CA ARG A 82 4.08 5.55 -19.86
C ARG A 82 4.88 6.11 -21.05
N VAL A 83 6.19 6.34 -20.92
CA VAL A 83 7.03 6.87 -22.01
C VAL A 83 7.14 5.88 -23.16
N THR A 84 7.24 4.59 -22.86
CA THR A 84 7.30 3.51 -23.85
C THR A 84 5.93 2.97 -24.23
N SER A 85 4.86 3.41 -23.57
CA SER A 85 3.50 3.04 -23.91
C SER A 85 3.04 3.82 -25.13
N SER A 86 2.73 3.12 -26.22
CA SER A 86 2.10 3.73 -27.38
C SER A 86 0.58 3.74 -27.21
N GLY A 87 -0.05 4.89 -27.48
CA GLY A 87 -1.51 5.03 -27.51
C GLY A 87 -2.15 5.49 -26.19
N PRO A 88 -3.49 5.57 -26.16
CA PRO A 88 -4.24 5.98 -24.98
C PRO A 88 -4.10 4.99 -23.83
N ARG A 89 -4.45 5.45 -22.61
CA ARG A 89 -4.55 4.63 -21.39
C ARG A 89 -5.38 3.37 -21.65
N LYS A 90 -4.92 2.21 -21.17
CA LYS A 90 -5.71 0.97 -21.24
C LYS A 90 -6.71 0.92 -20.10
N GLU A 91 -7.94 0.51 -20.40
CA GLU A 91 -8.97 0.33 -19.38
C GLU A 91 -8.51 -0.71 -18.33
N GLY A 92 -8.76 -0.40 -17.06
CA GLY A 92 -8.42 -1.28 -15.93
C GLY A 92 -6.93 -1.46 -15.64
N GLU A 93 -6.03 -0.64 -16.21
CA GLU A 93 -4.62 -0.61 -15.75
C GLU A 93 -4.49 0.20 -14.44
N ILE A 94 -3.49 -0.12 -13.62
CA ILE A 94 -3.04 0.73 -12.51
C ILE A 94 -1.67 1.31 -12.88
N GLY A 95 -1.58 2.64 -13.02
CA GLY A 95 -0.32 3.30 -13.35
C GLY A 95 0.55 3.57 -12.13
N PHE A 96 1.87 3.59 -12.33
CA PHE A 96 2.85 3.94 -11.31
C PHE A 96 3.73 5.10 -11.75
N SER A 97 3.94 6.06 -10.85
CA SER A 97 4.92 7.14 -10.99
C SER A 97 5.86 7.12 -9.78
N VAL A 98 7.15 6.92 -10.03
CA VAL A 98 8.15 6.69 -8.99
C VAL A 98 9.17 7.82 -8.96
N ILE A 99 9.30 8.49 -7.81
CA ILE A 99 10.17 9.63 -7.59
C ILE A 99 11.29 9.26 -6.62
N ARG A 100 12.52 9.64 -6.95
CA ARG A 100 13.70 9.52 -6.09
C ARG A 100 14.35 10.88 -5.91
N GLY A 101 14.46 11.36 -4.68
CA GLY A 101 14.99 12.70 -4.43
C GLY A 101 15.31 12.97 -2.96
N GLY A 102 16.42 13.69 -2.74
CA GLY A 102 16.80 14.16 -1.40
C GLY A 102 16.80 13.06 -0.33
N ASP A 103 16.20 13.38 0.80
CA ASP A 103 16.05 12.58 2.01
C ASP A 103 14.59 12.19 2.31
N ILE A 104 13.71 12.25 1.30
CA ILE A 104 12.28 11.91 1.43
C ILE A 104 12.12 10.52 2.08
N VAL A 105 11.48 10.46 3.24
CA VAL A 105 11.36 9.19 3.99
C VAL A 105 10.45 8.21 3.25
N GLY A 106 9.32 8.72 2.74
CA GLY A 106 8.33 7.95 1.99
C GLY A 106 7.03 8.74 1.87
N GLU A 107 6.57 8.92 0.65
CA GLU A 107 5.27 9.51 0.32
C GLU A 107 4.58 8.60 -0.68
N HIS A 108 3.28 8.38 -0.50
CA HIS A 108 2.46 7.51 -1.32
C HIS A 108 1.09 8.14 -1.49
N SER A 109 0.67 8.35 -2.73
CA SER A 109 -0.65 8.84 -3.10
C SER A 109 -1.28 7.88 -4.09
N VAL A 110 -2.55 7.55 -3.86
CA VAL A 110 -3.38 6.86 -4.85
C VAL A 110 -4.46 7.82 -5.34
N LEU A 111 -4.52 7.99 -6.65
CA LEU A 111 -5.51 8.78 -7.33
C LEU A 111 -6.58 7.86 -7.88
N PHE A 112 -7.85 8.24 -7.68
CA PHE A 112 -9.01 7.73 -8.39
C PHE A 112 -9.54 8.88 -9.24
N ALA A 113 -9.22 8.88 -10.53
CA ALA A 113 -9.52 9.96 -11.46
C ALA A 113 -10.74 9.60 -12.33
N GLY A 114 -11.83 10.32 -12.15
CA GLY A 114 -13.06 10.19 -12.93
C GLY A 114 -13.31 11.42 -13.81
N MET A 115 -14.43 11.41 -14.51
CA MET A 115 -14.85 12.58 -15.30
C MET A 115 -15.35 13.70 -14.39
N GLY A 116 -14.55 14.78 -14.27
CA GLY A 116 -14.92 15.99 -13.51
C GLY A 116 -14.50 15.98 -12.05
N GLU A 117 -13.88 14.90 -11.56
CA GLU A 117 -13.38 14.80 -10.18
C GLU A 117 -12.15 13.89 -10.07
N VAL A 118 -11.34 14.15 -9.05
CA VAL A 118 -10.21 13.30 -8.67
C VAL A 118 -10.21 13.19 -7.16
N ILE A 119 -10.18 11.95 -6.67
CA ILE A 119 -10.04 11.66 -5.25
C ILE A 119 -8.61 11.17 -5.02
N GLU A 120 -7.92 11.75 -4.06
CA GLU A 120 -6.57 11.37 -3.68
C GLU A 120 -6.56 10.87 -2.23
N ILE A 121 -5.96 9.70 -2.01
CA ILE A 121 -5.70 9.15 -0.68
C ILE A 121 -4.19 9.05 -0.51
N SER A 122 -3.66 9.82 0.44
CA SER A 122 -2.21 10.00 0.61
C SER A 122 -1.72 9.67 2.01
N HIS A 123 -0.52 9.11 2.06
CA HIS A 123 0.27 8.96 3.28
C HIS A 123 1.65 9.58 3.07
N LYS A 124 2.11 10.36 4.06
CA LYS A 124 3.42 11.00 4.07
C LYS A 124 4.13 10.75 5.40
N SER A 125 5.33 10.18 5.32
CA SER A 125 6.20 9.99 6.48
C SER A 125 7.16 11.17 6.62
N ASN A 126 7.14 11.83 7.78
CA ASN A 126 8.10 12.89 8.11
C ASN A 126 9.35 12.34 8.82
N SER A 127 9.27 11.17 9.45
CA SER A 127 10.38 10.46 10.07
C SER A 127 10.14 8.95 10.01
N ARG A 128 11.14 8.16 10.41
CA ARG A 128 11.01 6.70 10.52
C ARG A 128 10.37 6.24 11.84
N ASP A 129 10.04 7.18 12.72
CA ASP A 129 9.52 6.86 14.06
C ASP A 129 8.15 6.20 14.00
N SER A 130 7.32 6.54 13.00
CA SER A 130 6.01 5.91 12.79
C SER A 130 6.12 4.40 12.58
N TYR A 131 7.17 3.93 11.91
CA TYR A 131 7.44 2.51 11.70
C TYR A 131 7.88 1.83 13.01
N ALA A 132 8.75 2.50 13.77
CA ALA A 132 9.23 1.99 15.05
C ALA A 132 8.09 1.89 16.09
N GLN A 133 7.24 2.91 16.18
CA GLN A 133 6.06 2.91 17.04
C GLN A 133 5.10 1.76 16.68
N GLY A 134 4.84 1.54 15.39
CA GLY A 134 4.03 0.41 14.96
C GLY A 134 4.64 -0.95 15.29
N ALA A 135 5.96 -1.10 15.19
CA ALA A 135 6.66 -2.33 15.60
C ALA A 135 6.60 -2.57 17.12
N LEU A 136 6.63 -1.51 17.94
CA LEU A 136 6.41 -1.59 19.38
C LEU A 136 4.98 -2.04 19.70
N LEU A 137 3.97 -1.46 19.04
CA LEU A 137 2.57 -1.89 19.19
C LEU A 137 2.37 -3.36 18.78
N ALA A 138 2.97 -3.78 17.66
CA ALA A 138 2.94 -5.17 17.23
C ALA A 138 3.57 -6.11 18.26
N SER A 139 4.65 -5.68 18.92
CA SER A 139 5.32 -6.45 19.96
C SER A 139 4.45 -6.56 21.22
N GLU A 140 3.84 -5.46 21.66
CA GLU A 140 2.87 -5.47 22.78
C GLU A 140 1.64 -6.33 22.48
N PHE A 141 1.17 -6.31 21.24
CA PHE A 141 0.07 -7.16 20.77
C PHE A 141 0.45 -8.64 20.89
N LEU A 142 1.65 -9.04 20.45
CA LEU A 142 2.11 -10.42 20.57
C LEU A 142 2.23 -10.90 22.02
N CYS A 143 2.58 -10.01 22.97
CA CYS A 143 2.61 -10.37 24.39
C CYS A 143 1.21 -10.67 24.99
N LYS A 144 0.14 -10.17 24.35
CA LYS A 144 -1.24 -10.27 24.86
C LYS A 144 -2.08 -11.30 24.11
N ASN A 145 -1.56 -11.87 23.02
CA ASN A 145 -2.31 -12.76 22.12
C ASN A 145 -1.61 -14.12 21.96
N PRO A 146 -2.36 -15.19 21.68
CA PRO A 146 -1.77 -16.51 21.47
C PRO A 146 -0.85 -16.54 20.24
N PRO A 147 0.09 -17.48 20.16
CA PRO A 147 0.93 -17.64 18.97
C PRO A 147 0.11 -17.87 17.69
N ALA A 148 0.18 -16.92 16.76
CA ALA A 148 -0.35 -17.06 15.41
C ALA A 148 0.46 -16.23 14.41
N PHE A 149 0.07 -16.30 13.14
CA PHE A 149 0.60 -15.41 12.10
C PHE A 149 -0.38 -14.26 11.90
N TYR A 150 0.02 -13.08 12.34
CA TYR A 150 -0.75 -11.84 12.35
C TYR A 150 -0.20 -10.84 11.33
N ASN A 151 -1.01 -9.86 10.97
CA ASN A 151 -0.62 -8.66 10.26
C ASN A 151 -0.95 -7.40 11.09
N MET A 152 -0.68 -6.21 10.55
CA MET A 152 -0.96 -4.97 11.27
C MET A 152 -2.46 -4.65 11.39
N SER A 153 -3.31 -5.18 10.52
CA SER A 153 -4.77 -5.04 10.66
C SER A 153 -5.30 -5.83 11.86
N ASP A 154 -4.67 -6.96 12.22
CA ASP A 154 -4.95 -7.68 13.48
C ASP A 154 -4.53 -6.82 14.68
N VAL A 155 -3.33 -6.24 14.63
CA VAL A 155 -2.80 -5.38 15.69
C VAL A 155 -3.69 -4.16 15.92
N LEU A 156 -4.23 -3.58 14.85
CA LEU A 156 -5.07 -2.38 14.89
C LEU A 156 -6.56 -2.68 15.03
N GLY A 157 -6.98 -3.95 14.97
CA GLY A 157 -8.34 -4.38 15.26
C GLY A 157 -9.39 -4.09 14.18
N PHE A 158 -9.01 -4.09 12.90
CA PHE A 158 -9.93 -3.86 11.78
C PHE A 158 -9.92 -4.93 10.68
N ASN A 159 -9.39 -6.12 10.99
CA ASN A 159 -9.62 -7.34 10.21
C ASN A 159 -11.04 -7.88 10.38
#